data_AF-A0AAV9ZK96-F1
#
_entry.id   AF-A0AAV9ZK96-F1
#
_cell.length_a   1.000
_cell.length_b   1.000
_cell.length_c   1.000
_cell.angle_alpha   90.00
_cell.angle_beta   90.00
_cell.angle_gamma   90.00
#
_symmetry.space_group_name_H-M   'P 1'
#
loop_
_entity.id
_entity.type
_entity.pdbx_description
1 polymer ?
#
loop_
_entity_poly.entity_id
_entity_poly.type
_entity_poly.pdbx_seq_one_letter_code
_entity_poly.pdbx_strand_id
1 'polypeptide(L)'
;MERTIGNLGEEIKQHPSPYANLAERGYRRCQLNALTLLVPFLNPARPLPQGSEDLGNGYILLRARDEYHQIVAGKYGTAIRDYLEEAEGVPATEGWMPRVARWVRMRLPNGQIVRSVWKESRMLQLRIARNVKVKIVSFILV
;
A
#
# COMPACT_ATOMS: atom_id res chain seq x y z
N MET A 1 0.63 11.56 13.85
CA MET A 1 0.61 12.91 14.43
C MET A 1 1.69 13.83 13.88
N GLU A 2 2.99 13.48 13.95
CA GLU A 2 4.07 14.40 13.53
C GLU A 2 3.95 14.95 12.10
N ARG A 3 3.51 14.13 11.12
CA ARG A 3 3.31 14.62 9.75
C ARG A 3 2.19 15.64 9.65
N THR A 4 1.14 15.47 10.44
CA THR A 4 0.03 16.43 10.50
C THR A 4 0.50 17.72 11.16
N ILE A 5 1.30 17.61 12.23
CA ILE A 5 1.89 18.77 12.92
C ILE A 5 2.85 19.53 12.00
N GLY A 6 3.76 18.84 11.30
CA GLY A 6 4.67 19.46 10.34
C GLY A 6 3.95 20.13 9.18
N ASN A 7 2.94 19.45 8.60
CA ASN A 7 2.14 20.00 7.51
C ASN A 7 1.30 21.21 7.95
N LEU A 8 0.71 21.18 9.15
CA LEU A 8 0.05 22.35 9.72
C LEU A 8 1.05 23.47 10.02
N GLY A 9 2.24 23.14 10.52
CA GLY A 9 3.33 24.10 10.74
C GLY A 9 3.78 24.81 9.46
N GLU A 10 3.88 24.07 8.34
CA GLU A 10 4.17 24.62 7.01
C GLU A 10 3.08 25.60 6.54
N GLU A 11 1.82 25.38 6.90
CA GLU A 11 0.69 26.25 6.52
C GLU A 11 0.53 27.49 7.42
N ILE A 12 0.84 27.38 8.71
CA ILE A 12 0.72 28.48 9.68
C ILE A 12 1.79 29.55 9.40
N LYS A 13 3.04 29.15 9.08
CA LYS A 13 4.21 30.04 8.92
C LYS A 13 4.37 31.01 10.13
N GLN A 14 5.17 32.08 10.01
CA GLN A 14 5.26 33.15 11.02
C GLN A 14 4.08 34.12 10.88
N HIS A 15 2.88 33.69 11.28
CA HIS A 15 1.70 34.56 11.30
C HIS A 15 1.55 35.27 12.65
N PRO A 16 1.23 36.57 12.70
CA PRO A 16 1.10 37.33 13.95
C PRO A 16 0.00 36.81 14.88
N SER A 17 -1.01 36.12 14.35
CA SER A 17 -1.98 35.32 15.13
C SER A 17 -2.00 33.87 14.63
N PRO A 18 -1.18 32.98 15.20
CA PRO A 18 -1.01 31.62 14.69
C PRO A 18 -2.25 30.75 14.89
N TYR A 19 -2.97 30.92 16.01
CA TYR A 19 -4.17 30.13 16.31
C TYR A 19 -5.35 30.48 15.39
N ALA A 20 -5.56 31.77 15.11
CA ALA A 20 -6.63 32.20 14.19
C ALA A 20 -6.37 31.70 12.76
N ASN A 21 -5.12 31.80 12.29
CA ASN A 21 -4.72 31.26 10.99
C ASN A 21 -4.88 29.73 10.94
N LEU A 22 -4.46 29.01 11.98
CA LEU A 22 -4.65 27.55 12.05
C LEU A 22 -6.14 27.14 11.96
N ALA A 23 -7.02 27.85 12.68
CA ALA A 23 -8.45 27.60 12.62
C ALA A 23 -9.01 27.82 11.21
N GLU A 24 -8.62 28.93 10.56
CA GLU A 24 -9.02 29.22 9.18
C GLU A 24 -8.51 28.15 8.18
N ARG A 25 -7.25 27.70 8.33
CA ARG A 25 -6.68 26.61 7.53
C ARG A 25 -7.44 25.30 7.72
N GLY A 26 -7.77 24.96 8.96
CA GLY A 26 -8.59 23.80 9.29
C GLY A 26 -9.97 23.88 8.63
N TYR A 27 -10.63 25.03 8.74
CA TYR A 27 -11.94 25.28 8.11
C TYR A 27 -11.89 25.10 6.58
N ARG A 28 -10.92 25.73 5.91
CA ARG A 28 -10.73 25.60 4.46
C ARG A 28 -10.46 24.14 4.04
N ARG A 29 -9.66 23.39 4.81
CA ARG A 29 -9.43 21.96 4.54
C ARG A 29 -10.70 21.14 4.66
N CYS A 30 -11.53 21.40 5.67
CA CYS A 30 -12.83 20.74 5.81
C CYS A 30 -13.73 21.02 4.59
N GLN A 31 -13.79 22.27 4.14
CA GLN A 31 -14.55 22.65 2.94
C GLN A 31 -14.03 21.95 1.68
N LEU A 32 -12.71 21.94 1.46
CA LEU A 32 -12.09 21.27 0.32
C LEU A 32 -12.29 19.75 0.35
N ASN A 33 -12.16 19.13 1.53
CA ASN A 33 -12.41 17.70 1.70
C ASN A 33 -13.88 17.36 1.43
N ALA A 34 -14.82 18.17 1.94
CA ALA A 34 -16.24 18.00 1.67
C ALA A 34 -16.55 18.14 0.17
N LEU A 35 -15.99 19.15 -0.49
CA LEU A 35 -16.16 19.38 -1.92
C LEU A 35 -15.53 18.26 -2.76
N THR A 36 -14.37 17.75 -2.36
CA THR A 36 -13.72 16.60 -3.00
C THR A 36 -14.54 15.31 -2.86
N LEU A 37 -15.24 15.13 -1.73
CA LEU A 37 -16.12 13.98 -1.50
C LEU A 37 -17.41 14.08 -2.31
N LEU A 38 -17.99 15.29 -2.40
CA LEU A 38 -19.22 15.55 -3.15
C LEU A 38 -19.00 15.55 -4.67
N VAL A 39 -17.81 15.98 -5.11
CA VAL A 39 -17.50 16.21 -6.52
C VAL A 39 -16.15 15.57 -6.88
N PRO A 40 -16.10 14.24 -7.04
CA PRO A 40 -14.83 13.51 -7.20
C PRO A 40 -14.00 13.91 -8.42
N PHE A 41 -14.63 14.40 -9.50
CA PHE A 41 -13.92 14.79 -10.71
C PHE A 41 -13.01 16.02 -10.53
N LEU A 42 -13.26 16.85 -9.50
CA LEU A 42 -12.41 18.01 -9.20
C LEU A 42 -11.06 17.61 -8.58
N ASN A 43 -10.93 16.37 -8.12
CA ASN A 43 -9.68 15.82 -7.61
C ASN A 43 -9.41 14.48 -8.31
N PRO A 44 -8.99 14.52 -9.59
CA PRO A 44 -8.72 13.30 -10.34
C PRO A 44 -7.67 12.48 -9.60
N ALA A 45 -7.84 11.15 -9.64
CA ALA A 45 -6.88 10.24 -9.02
C ALA A 45 -5.49 10.52 -9.60
N ARG A 46 -4.50 10.67 -8.71
CA ARG A 46 -3.12 10.82 -9.16
C ARG A 46 -2.72 9.58 -9.96
N PRO A 47 -1.96 9.75 -11.05
CA PRO A 47 -1.44 8.61 -11.79
C PRO A 47 -0.61 7.73 -10.85
N LEU A 48 -0.58 6.44 -11.16
CA LEU A 48 0.19 5.51 -10.35
C LEU A 48 1.68 5.87 -10.42
N PRO A 49 2.41 5.72 -9.31
CA PRO A 49 3.85 5.94 -9.32
C PRO A 49 4.52 5.01 -10.34
N GLN A 50 5.56 5.49 -11.01
CA GLN A 50 6.31 4.68 -11.96
C GLN A 50 6.78 3.36 -11.34
N GLY A 51 6.57 2.25 -12.06
CA GLY A 51 6.92 0.91 -11.62
C GLY A 51 5.95 0.33 -10.58
N SER A 52 4.72 0.83 -10.50
CA SER A 52 3.58 0.13 -9.91
C SER A 52 3.03 -0.93 -10.86
N GLU A 53 2.42 -1.96 -10.30
CA GLU A 53 1.76 -3.04 -11.04
C GLU A 53 0.33 -3.20 -10.54
N ASP A 54 -0.65 -3.11 -11.44
CA ASP A 54 -2.07 -3.25 -11.12
C ASP A 54 -2.46 -4.73 -11.17
N LEU A 55 -2.95 -5.26 -10.04
CA LEU A 55 -3.39 -6.65 -9.92
C LEU A 55 -4.91 -6.80 -10.17
N GLY A 56 -5.60 -5.71 -10.47
CA GLY A 56 -7.05 -5.67 -10.56
C GLY A 56 -7.73 -5.58 -9.20
N ASN A 57 -9.07 -5.47 -9.21
CA ASN A 57 -9.92 -5.38 -8.01
C ASN A 57 -9.52 -4.27 -7.01
N GLY A 58 -8.82 -3.23 -7.48
CA GLY A 58 -8.32 -2.12 -6.64
C GLY A 58 -7.01 -2.42 -5.90
N TYR A 59 -6.41 -3.58 -6.12
CA TYR A 59 -5.11 -3.97 -5.55
C TYR A 59 -3.97 -3.53 -6.47
N ILE A 60 -3.01 -2.80 -5.91
CA ILE A 60 -1.87 -2.30 -6.70
C ILE A 60 -0.57 -2.52 -5.96
N LEU A 61 0.39 -3.20 -6.58
CA LEU A 61 1.75 -3.29 -6.08
C LEU A 61 2.49 -1.98 -6.33
N LEU A 62 3.14 -1.44 -5.30
CA LEU A 62 3.82 -0.16 -5.36
C LEU A 62 5.34 -0.35 -5.26
N ARG A 63 6.08 0.55 -5.93
CA ARG A 63 7.54 0.53 -5.97
C ARG A 63 8.18 0.41 -4.58
N ALA A 64 9.38 -0.15 -4.57
CA ALA A 64 10.05 -0.96 -3.53
C ALA A 64 9.70 -2.45 -3.71
N ARG A 65 10.48 -3.12 -4.55
CA ARG A 65 10.48 -4.57 -4.76
C ARG A 65 11.92 -5.07 -4.81
N ASP A 66 12.12 -6.38 -4.73
CA ASP A 66 13.42 -6.98 -5.07
C ASP A 66 13.86 -6.49 -6.46
N GLU A 67 15.15 -6.17 -6.59
CA GLU A 67 15.73 -5.75 -7.87
C GLU A 67 15.84 -6.93 -8.84
N TYR A 68 16.19 -8.10 -8.30
CA TYR A 68 16.36 -9.35 -9.04
C TYR A 68 15.41 -10.41 -8.50
N HIS A 69 14.84 -11.21 -9.40
CA HIS A 69 14.05 -12.37 -9.03
C HIS A 69 14.90 -13.35 -8.22
N GLN A 70 14.36 -13.79 -7.10
CA GLN A 70 15.01 -14.72 -6.18
C GLN A 70 14.47 -16.12 -6.43
N ILE A 71 15.36 -17.10 -6.48
CA ILE A 71 14.98 -18.52 -6.56
C ILE A 71 14.34 -18.90 -5.22
N VAL A 72 13.15 -19.50 -5.27
CA VAL A 72 12.47 -20.04 -4.10
C VAL A 72 12.72 -21.54 -4.04
N ALA A 73 13.52 -21.97 -3.06
CA ALA A 73 13.87 -23.37 -2.85
C ALA A 73 13.05 -24.02 -1.73
N GLY A 74 13.08 -25.36 -1.69
CA GLY A 74 12.44 -26.16 -0.65
C GLY A 74 10.91 -26.11 -0.72
N LYS A 75 10.25 -26.26 0.45
CA LYS A 75 8.79 -26.39 0.57
C LYS A 75 7.98 -25.24 -0.02
N TYR A 76 8.52 -24.03 -0.05
CA TYR A 76 7.82 -22.88 -0.64
C TYR A 76 7.89 -22.91 -2.16
N GLY A 77 9.00 -23.39 -2.72
CA GLY A 77 9.15 -23.55 -4.16
C GLY A 77 8.25 -24.65 -4.70
N THR A 78 8.14 -25.77 -3.96
CA THR A 78 7.21 -26.85 -4.31
C THR A 78 5.77 -26.37 -4.27
N ALA A 79 5.35 -25.68 -3.19
CA ALA A 79 3.97 -25.18 -3.08
C ALA A 79 3.59 -24.19 -4.22
N ILE A 80 4.52 -23.33 -4.65
CA ILE A 80 4.28 -22.42 -5.79
C ILE A 80 4.13 -23.21 -7.08
N ARG A 81 4.97 -24.23 -7.28
CA ARG A 81 4.91 -25.10 -8.45
C ARG A 81 3.58 -25.85 -8.52
N ASP A 82 3.21 -26.51 -7.42
CA ASP A 82 1.99 -27.30 -7.34
C ASP A 82 0.76 -26.42 -7.60
N TYR A 83 0.74 -25.19 -7.06
CA TYR A 83 -0.31 -24.21 -7.36
C TYR A 83 -0.37 -23.82 -8.85
N LEU A 84 0.77 -23.57 -9.49
CA LEU A 84 0.80 -23.18 -10.92
C LEU A 84 0.37 -24.33 -11.85
N GLU A 85 0.69 -25.57 -11.48
CA GLU A 85 0.24 -26.76 -12.20
C GLU A 85 -1.26 -26.98 -12.04
N GLU A 86 -1.77 -26.90 -10.81
CA GLU A 86 -3.17 -27.17 -10.49
C GLU A 86 -4.13 -26.05 -10.93
N ALA A 87 -3.77 -24.79 -10.65
CA ALA A 87 -4.66 -23.65 -10.87
C ALA A 87 -4.53 -23.04 -12.27
N GLU A 88 -3.31 -22.97 -12.81
CA GLU A 88 -3.02 -22.27 -14.07
C GLU A 88 -2.68 -23.23 -15.22
N GLY A 89 -2.60 -24.55 -14.95
CA GLY A 89 -2.27 -25.56 -15.94
C GLY A 89 -0.88 -25.40 -16.56
N VAL A 90 0.03 -24.69 -15.89
CA VAL A 90 1.38 -24.44 -16.38
C VAL A 90 2.26 -25.63 -15.99
N PRO A 91 2.69 -26.48 -16.95
CA PRO A 91 3.51 -27.64 -16.62
C PRO A 91 4.88 -27.16 -16.14
N ALA A 92 5.21 -27.40 -14.87
CA ALA A 92 6.54 -27.09 -14.40
C ALA A 92 7.46 -28.21 -14.88
N THR A 93 8.38 -27.84 -15.76
CA THR A 93 9.44 -28.76 -16.22
C THR A 93 10.16 -29.36 -15.02
N GLU A 94 10.53 -30.63 -15.12
CA GLU A 94 11.27 -31.33 -14.06
C GLU A 94 12.54 -30.54 -13.69
N GLY A 95 12.71 -30.22 -12.40
CA GLY A 95 13.81 -29.40 -11.90
C GLY A 95 13.64 -27.88 -12.07
N TRP A 96 12.52 -27.40 -12.62
CA TRP A 96 12.20 -25.97 -12.63
C TRP A 96 12.02 -25.44 -11.20
N MET A 97 12.61 -24.28 -10.93
CA MET A 97 12.49 -23.59 -9.66
C MET A 97 11.83 -22.22 -9.86
N PRO A 98 10.78 -21.90 -9.10
CA PRO A 98 10.11 -20.63 -9.22
C PRO A 98 11.04 -19.47 -8.84
N ARG A 99 11.01 -18.43 -9.67
CA ARG A 99 11.74 -17.19 -9.46
C ARG A 99 10.75 -16.08 -9.15
N VAL A 100 10.80 -15.53 -7.95
CA VAL A 100 9.82 -14.53 -7.49
C VAL A 100 10.51 -13.21 -7.14
N ALA A 101 9.83 -12.10 -7.39
CA ALA A 101 10.24 -10.79 -6.88
C ALA A 101 9.30 -10.40 -5.73
N ARG A 102 9.84 -10.16 -4.53
CA ARG A 102 9.01 -9.72 -3.40
C ARG A 102 8.73 -8.24 -3.53
N TRP A 103 7.47 -7.87 -3.35
CA TRP A 103 7.05 -6.48 -3.29
C TRP A 103 6.92 -6.03 -1.84
N VAL A 104 7.42 -4.83 -1.55
CA VAL A 104 7.42 -4.27 -0.20
C VAL A 104 6.10 -3.59 0.10
N ARG A 105 5.45 -2.96 -0.88
CA ARG A 105 4.29 -2.10 -0.68
C ARG A 105 3.15 -2.51 -1.59
N MET A 106 1.94 -2.42 -1.06
CA MET A 106 0.73 -2.70 -1.81
C MET A 106 -0.37 -1.71 -1.39
N ARG A 107 -1.10 -1.17 -2.36
CA ARG A 107 -2.31 -0.40 -2.18
C ARG A 107 -3.49 -1.35 -2.15
N LEU A 108 -4.33 -1.22 -1.14
CA LEU A 108 -5.59 -1.93 -0.99
C LEU A 108 -6.71 -1.21 -1.77
N PRO A 109 -7.88 -1.86 -1.99
CA PRO A 109 -9.00 -1.25 -2.70
C PRO A 109 -9.53 0.02 -2.01
N ASN A 110 -9.38 0.11 -0.69
CA ASN A 110 -9.71 1.29 0.10
C ASN A 110 -8.66 2.42 0.01
N GLY A 111 -7.65 2.29 -0.85
CA GLY A 111 -6.57 3.26 -1.06
C GLY A 111 -5.45 3.23 -0.03
N GLN A 112 -5.56 2.44 1.06
CA GLN A 112 -4.51 2.33 2.07
C GLN A 112 -3.28 1.60 1.53
N ILE A 113 -2.10 2.03 1.97
CA ILE A 113 -0.83 1.39 1.60
C ILE A 113 -0.33 0.53 2.74
N VAL A 114 -0.29 -0.78 2.52
CA VAL A 114 0.29 -1.78 3.41
C VAL A 114 1.73 -2.10 3.04
N ARG A 115 2.45 -2.73 3.97
CA ARG A 115 3.82 -3.21 3.75
C ARG A 115 3.91 -4.71 3.99
N SER A 116 4.79 -5.37 3.25
CA SER A 116 5.12 -6.77 3.48
C SER A 116 5.81 -6.96 4.83
N VAL A 117 5.46 -8.06 5.52
CA VAL A 117 6.12 -8.50 6.76
C VAL A 117 7.62 -8.64 6.56
N TRP A 118 8.04 -9.16 5.39
CA TRP A 118 9.45 -9.31 5.03
C TRP A 118 10.27 -8.03 5.17
N LYS A 119 9.71 -6.88 4.76
CA LYS A 119 10.41 -5.61 4.94
C LYS A 119 10.30 -5.09 6.36
N GLU A 120 9.12 -5.20 6.97
CA GLU A 120 8.87 -4.65 8.30
C GLU A 120 9.71 -5.36 9.37
N SER A 121 9.83 -6.69 9.31
CA SER A 121 10.65 -7.46 10.26
C SER A 121 12.14 -7.11 10.25
N ARG A 122 12.60 -6.43 9.19
CA ARG A 122 13.99 -5.97 9.03
C ARG A 122 14.21 -4.51 9.41
N MET A 123 13.19 -3.82 9.88
CA MET A 123 13.30 -2.42 10.31
C MET A 123 13.49 -2.35 11.82
N LEU A 124 14.57 -1.70 12.27
CA LEU A 124 14.87 -1.49 13.70
C LEU A 124 13.84 -0.57 14.39
N GLN A 125 13.27 0.38 13.65
CA GLN A 125 12.23 1.26 14.15
C GLN A 125 10.98 1.19 13.27
N LEU A 126 9.99 0.45 13.76
CA LEU A 126 8.68 0.37 13.14
C LEU A 126 7.84 1.57 13.53
N ARG A 127 7.44 2.37 12.54
CA ARG A 127 6.42 3.40 12.76
C ARG A 127 5.05 2.74 12.77
N ILE A 128 4.53 2.43 13.96
CA ILE A 128 3.21 1.83 14.22
C ILE A 128 2.08 2.86 14.01
N ALA A 129 1.98 3.39 12.79
CA ALA A 129 0.96 4.40 12.42
C ALA A 129 0.10 3.95 11.23
N ARG A 130 0.26 2.70 10.77
CA ARG A 130 -0.40 2.15 9.56
C ARG A 130 -1.16 0.87 9.88
N ASN A 131 -1.98 0.90 10.93
CA ASN A 131 -2.83 -0.23 11.29
C ASN A 131 -4.02 -0.28 10.31
N VAL A 132 -4.22 -1.44 9.68
CA VAL A 132 -5.39 -1.69 8.83
C VAL A 132 -6.37 -2.55 9.62
N LYS A 133 -7.64 -2.15 9.66
CA LYS A 133 -8.71 -3.02 10.16
C LYS A 133 -9.09 -3.98 9.05
N VAL A 134 -8.64 -5.23 9.17
CA VAL A 134 -9.01 -6.30 8.26
C VAL A 134 -10.28 -6.95 8.78
N LYS A 135 -11.35 -6.95 7.97
CA LYS A 135 -12.50 -7.84 8.20
C LYS A 135 -12.13 -9.19 7.61
N ILE A 136 -11.79 -10.14 8.47
CA ILE A 136 -11.62 -11.54 8.05
C ILE A 136 -13.03 -12.11 7.95
N VAL A 137 -13.51 -12.33 6.73
CA VAL A 137 -14.71 -13.12 6.48
C VAL A 137 -14.25 -14.57 6.47
N SER A 138 -14.51 -15.29 7.55
CA SER A 138 -14.19 -16.71 7.64
C SER A 138 -15.04 -17.46 6.63
N PHE A 139 -14.48 -17.82 5.47
CA PHE A 139 -15.04 -18.90 4.67
C PHE A 139 -14.60 -20.20 5.34
N ILE A 140 -15.50 -20.78 6.13
CA ILE A 140 -15.40 -22.16 6.57
C ILE A 140 -15.65 -22.99 5.30
N LEU A 141 -14.60 -23.57 4.73
CA LEU A 141 -14.73 -24.69 3.82
C LEU A 141 -15.24 -25.87 4.67
N VAL A 142 -16.51 -26.23 4.45
CA VAL A 142 -17.09 -27.52 4.86
C VAL A 142 -16.83 -28.52 3.75
#